data_AF-A0A3E2BJK7-F1
#
_entry.id   AF-A0A3E2BJK7-F1
#
_cell.length_a   1.000
_cell.length_b   1.000
_cell.length_c   1.000
_cell.angle_alpha   90.00
_cell.angle_beta   90.00
_cell.angle_gamma   90.00
#
_symmetry.space_group_name_H-M   'P 1'
#
loop_
_entity.id
_entity.type
_entity.pdbx_description
1 polymer ?
#
loop_
_entity_poly.entity_id
_entity_poly.type
_entity_poly.pdbx_seq_one_letter_code
_entity_poly.pdbx_strand_id
1 'polypeptide(L)'
;MIQKKVKVPVTHEVTLSITRDGKLKCQPARVEVRPRDLIVWKWRARQDFPFGLVIKSPITPLLQNYYVTSLKRGVLKVIQTRVLDCAPPGTYPYLAATFADGKLLVEDPELIVRPPAGGGK
;
A
#
# COMPACT_ATOMS: atom_id res chain seq x y z
N MET A 1 -32.88 -5.97 -17.64
CA MET A 1 -31.55 -6.41 -17.16
C MET A 1 -30.56 -5.27 -17.34
N ILE A 2 -30.21 -4.56 -16.26
CA ILE A 2 -29.18 -3.51 -16.33
C ILE A 2 -27.83 -4.21 -16.31
N GLN A 3 -27.11 -4.18 -17.43
CA GLN A 3 -25.71 -4.58 -17.46
C GLN A 3 -24.93 -3.64 -16.52
N LYS A 4 -24.66 -4.09 -15.28
CA LYS A 4 -23.68 -3.42 -14.42
C LYS A 4 -22.35 -3.47 -15.17
N LYS A 5 -21.91 -2.33 -15.72
CA LYS A 5 -20.56 -2.17 -16.27
C LYS A 5 -19.57 -2.65 -15.19
N VAL A 6 -18.97 -3.81 -15.41
CA VAL A 6 -17.89 -4.32 -14.56
C VAL A 6 -16.74 -3.34 -14.73
N LYS A 7 -16.49 -2.52 -13.72
CA LYS A 7 -15.34 -1.62 -13.75
C LYS A 7 -14.08 -2.48 -13.72
N VAL A 8 -13.23 -2.30 -14.73
CA VAL A 8 -11.94 -2.99 -14.82
C VAL A 8 -11.09 -2.61 -13.61
N PRO A 9 -10.48 -3.58 -12.91
CA PRO A 9 -9.57 -3.31 -11.80
C PRO A 9 -8.44 -2.37 -12.21
N VAL A 10 -8.17 -1.37 -11.37
CA VAL A 10 -7.08 -0.40 -11.59
C VAL A 10 -5.85 -0.83 -10.80
N THR A 11 -4.67 -0.53 -11.33
CA THR A 11 -3.40 -0.69 -10.60
C THR A 11 -2.98 0.66 -10.01
N HIS A 12 -2.72 0.67 -8.71
CA HIS A 12 -2.25 1.83 -7.97
C HIS A 12 -0.79 1.61 -7.55
N GLU A 13 0.08 2.52 -7.95
CA GLU A 13 1.51 2.42 -7.63
C GLU A 13 1.87 3.35 -6.47
N VAL A 14 2.60 2.80 -5.50
CA VAL A 14 3.17 3.54 -4.38
C VAL A 14 4.68 3.40 -4.43
N THR A 15 5.39 4.51 -4.57
CA THR A 15 6.85 4.53 -4.52
C THR A 15 7.31 4.77 -3.10
N LEU A 16 8.21 3.91 -2.60
CA LEU A 16 8.92 4.10 -1.35
C LEU A 16 10.32 4.63 -1.62
N SER A 17 10.75 5.58 -0.80
CA SER A 17 12.08 6.18 -0.88
C SER A 17 12.54 6.67 0.49
N ILE A 18 13.85 6.75 0.68
CA ILE A 18 14.44 7.51 1.79
C ILE A 18 14.87 8.85 1.22
N THR A 19 14.37 9.93 1.82
CA THR A 19 14.66 11.31 1.44
C THR A 19 16.08 11.70 1.83
N ARG A 20 16.57 12.86 1.36
CA ARG A 20 17.90 13.35 1.72
C ARG A 20 18.05 13.67 3.21
N ASP A 21 16.96 14.03 3.89
CA ASP A 21 16.89 14.24 5.34
C ASP A 21 16.69 12.93 6.13
N GLY A 22 16.81 11.77 5.48
CA GLY A 22 16.79 10.47 6.14
C GLY A 22 15.40 10.02 6.61
N LYS A 23 14.33 10.48 5.94
CA LYS A 23 12.95 10.05 6.25
C LYS A 23 12.47 9.03 5.23
N LEU A 24 11.73 8.03 5.68
CA LEU A 24 10.96 7.17 4.78
C LEU A 24 9.79 7.96 4.21
N LYS A 25 9.56 7.83 2.90
CA LYS A 25 8.47 8.48 2.17
C LYS A 25 7.75 7.52 1.21
N CYS A 26 6.42 7.53 1.25
CA CYS A 26 5.48 6.76 0.46
C CYS A 26 4.71 7.73 -0.42
N GLN A 27 4.79 7.53 -1.73
CA GLN A 27 4.16 8.42 -2.69
C GLN A 27 3.30 7.64 -3.67
N PRO A 28 1.97 7.87 -3.71
CA PRO A 28 1.23 8.80 -2.83
C PRO A 28 1.10 8.26 -1.39
N ALA A 29 0.98 9.17 -0.43
CA ALA A 29 0.73 8.82 0.98
C ALA A 29 -0.73 8.40 1.22
N ARG A 30 -1.64 8.78 0.33
CA ARG A 30 -3.06 8.37 0.34
C ARG A 30 -3.38 7.68 -0.98
N VAL A 31 -3.85 6.45 -0.91
CA VAL A 31 -4.23 5.66 -2.09
C VAL A 31 -5.73 5.39 -2.02
N GLU A 32 -6.47 5.85 -3.02
CA GLU A 32 -7.90 5.59 -3.11
C GLU A 32 -8.18 4.39 -4.00
N VAL A 33 -8.82 3.37 -3.46
CA VAL A 33 -9.02 2.09 -4.14
C VAL A 33 -10.47 1.66 -4.15
N ARG A 34 -10.76 0.67 -5.01
CA ARG A 34 -12.02 -0.06 -5.07
C ARG A 34 -11.75 -1.56 -4.86
N PRO A 35 -12.79 -2.35 -4.53
CA PRO A 35 -12.68 -3.80 -4.56
C PRO A 35 -12.06 -4.30 -5.87
N ARG A 36 -11.18 -5.31 -5.78
CA ARG A 36 -10.38 -5.92 -6.87
C ARG A 36 -9.20 -5.13 -7.39
N ASP A 37 -9.08 -3.85 -7.07
CA ASP A 37 -7.92 -3.06 -7.48
C ASP A 37 -6.60 -3.72 -7.00
N LEU A 38 -5.55 -3.53 -7.78
CA LEU A 38 -4.20 -3.97 -7.47
C LEU A 38 -3.43 -2.80 -6.87
N ILE A 39 -2.72 -3.04 -5.78
CA ILE A 39 -1.79 -2.07 -5.20
C ILE A 39 -0.38 -2.63 -5.36
N VAL A 40 0.53 -1.78 -5.82
CA VAL A 40 1.92 -2.14 -6.09
C VAL A 40 2.84 -1.14 -5.39
N TRP A 41 3.51 -1.61 -4.34
CA TRP A 41 4.57 -0.87 -3.67
C TRP A 41 5.91 -1.16 -4.36
N LYS A 42 6.60 -0.09 -4.77
CA LYS A 42 7.89 -0.15 -5.46
C LYS A 42 8.96 0.52 -4.64
N TRP A 43 10.10 -0.14 -4.47
CA TRP A 43 11.26 0.45 -3.82
C TRP A 43 12.55 0.01 -4.53
N ARG A 44 13.35 0.98 -4.98
CA ARG A 44 14.77 0.79 -5.29
C ARG A 44 15.68 1.32 -4.18
N ALA A 45 16.19 0.44 -3.33
CA ALA A 45 17.01 0.85 -2.19
C ALA A 45 18.45 1.18 -2.60
N ARG A 46 19.05 2.17 -1.91
CA ARG A 46 20.46 2.56 -2.10
C ARG A 46 21.45 1.65 -1.35
N GLN A 47 20.96 0.91 -0.36
CA GLN A 47 21.70 -0.06 0.43
C GLN A 47 20.75 -1.16 0.91
N ASP A 48 21.30 -2.17 1.57
CA ASP A 48 20.52 -3.29 2.06
C ASP A 48 19.73 -2.89 3.32
N PHE A 49 18.42 -3.11 3.31
CA PHE A 49 17.55 -2.75 4.43
C PHE A 49 16.52 -3.83 4.75
N PRO A 50 16.29 -4.18 6.02
CA PRO A 50 15.06 -4.88 6.39
C PRO A 50 13.87 -3.93 6.24
N PHE A 51 12.80 -4.41 5.63
CA PHE A 51 11.58 -3.65 5.36
C PHE A 51 10.34 -4.39 5.83
N GLY A 52 9.40 -3.65 6.40
CA GLY A 52 8.08 -4.12 6.80
C GLY A 52 6.97 -3.21 6.28
N LEU A 53 5.86 -3.82 5.85
CA LEU A 53 4.59 -3.14 5.59
C LEU A 53 3.50 -3.85 6.38
N VAL A 54 2.68 -3.11 7.13
CA VAL A 54 1.61 -3.69 7.98
C VAL A 54 0.35 -2.83 7.92
N ILE A 55 -0.80 -3.43 7.62
CA ILE A 55 -2.09 -2.75 7.75
C ILE A 55 -2.46 -2.66 9.24
N LYS A 56 -2.61 -1.44 9.77
CA LYS A 56 -2.91 -1.17 11.18
C LYS A 56 -4.42 -1.15 11.43
N SER A 57 -5.09 -2.24 11.10
CA SER A 57 -6.54 -2.38 11.27
C SER A 57 -6.91 -3.81 11.67
N PRO A 58 -7.90 -4.00 12.56
CA PRO A 58 -8.39 -5.33 12.92
C PRO A 58 -9.02 -6.06 11.72
N ILE A 59 -9.47 -5.32 10.71
CA ILE A 59 -9.96 -5.85 9.44
C ILE A 59 -9.10 -5.29 8.32
N THR A 60 -8.46 -6.17 7.54
CA THR A 60 -7.70 -5.77 6.35
C THR A 60 -8.62 -5.67 5.14
N PRO A 61 -8.49 -4.64 4.29
CA PRO A 61 -9.18 -4.61 3.00
C PRO A 61 -8.40 -5.39 1.92
N LEU A 62 -7.26 -5.99 2.26
CA LEU A 62 -6.31 -6.60 1.33
C LEU A 62 -6.22 -8.11 1.54
N LEU A 63 -5.95 -8.86 0.47
CA LEU A 63 -5.72 -10.32 0.52
C LEU A 63 -4.57 -10.71 1.46
N GLN A 64 -3.59 -9.83 1.62
CA GLN A 64 -2.47 -10.00 2.53
C GLN A 64 -2.25 -8.69 3.30
N ASN A 65 -2.23 -8.81 4.63
CA ASN A 65 -2.25 -7.71 5.59
C ASN A 65 -0.87 -7.25 6.07
N TYR A 66 0.19 -8.02 5.79
CA TYR A 66 1.56 -7.60 6.06
C TYR A 66 2.58 -8.20 5.09
N TYR A 67 3.72 -7.54 4.99
CA TYR A 67 4.88 -7.98 4.22
C TYR A 67 6.15 -7.70 5.01
N VAL A 68 7.07 -8.66 5.00
CA VAL A 68 8.43 -8.47 5.52
C VAL A 68 9.40 -8.97 4.45
N THR A 69 10.41 -8.17 4.13
CA THR A 69 11.45 -8.54 3.16
C THR A 69 12.73 -7.79 3.46
N SER A 70 13.85 -8.27 2.92
CA SER A 70 15.03 -7.42 2.75
C SER A 70 14.96 -6.72 1.39
N LEU A 71 15.31 -5.44 1.37
CA LEU A 71 15.53 -4.65 0.18
C LEU A 71 17.02 -4.71 -0.13
N LYS A 72 17.37 -5.10 -1.35
CA LYS A 72 18.77 -5.23 -1.77
C LYS A 72 19.20 -3.99 -2.54
N ARG A 73 20.44 -3.56 -2.33
CA ARG A 73 21.04 -2.41 -3.03
C ARG A 73 20.87 -2.55 -4.54
N GLY A 74 20.34 -1.51 -5.18
CA GLY A 74 20.20 -1.43 -6.64
C GLY A 74 19.07 -2.27 -7.24
N VAL A 75 18.47 -3.18 -6.47
CA VAL A 75 17.36 -4.03 -6.90
C VAL A 75 16.03 -3.31 -6.71
N LEU A 76 15.19 -3.30 -7.76
CA LEU A 76 13.81 -2.87 -7.63
C LEU A 76 13.01 -3.98 -6.95
N LYS A 77 12.57 -3.75 -5.71
CA LYS A 77 11.61 -4.60 -5.05
C LYS A 77 10.20 -4.16 -5.40
N VAL A 78 9.36 -5.13 -5.71
CA VAL A 78 7.93 -4.95 -5.99
C VAL A 78 7.16 -5.81 -5.01
N ILE A 79 6.25 -5.19 -4.26
CA ILE A 79 5.30 -5.85 -3.38
C ILE A 79 3.92 -5.53 -3.93
N GLN A 80 3.09 -6.55 -4.14
CA GLN A 80 1.78 -6.36 -4.74
C GLN A 80 0.70 -7.12 -3.98
N THR A 81 -0.48 -6.53 -3.89
CA THR A 81 -1.65 -7.15 -3.27
C THR A 81 -2.93 -6.66 -3.92
N ARG A 82 -4.00 -7.44 -3.82
CA ARG A 82 -5.32 -7.00 -4.28
C ARG A 82 -6.19 -6.59 -3.11
N VAL A 83 -7.05 -5.62 -3.37
CA VAL A 83 -8.17 -5.27 -2.52
C VAL A 83 -9.21 -6.40 -2.61
N LEU A 84 -9.70 -6.86 -1.48
CA LEU A 84 -10.73 -7.89 -1.37
C LEU A 84 -12.02 -7.47 -2.08
N ASP A 85 -12.74 -8.44 -2.65
CA ASP A 85 -14.07 -8.22 -3.23
C ASP A 85 -15.07 -7.67 -2.22
N CYS A 86 -14.94 -8.12 -0.97
CA CYS A 86 -15.77 -7.73 0.17
C CYS A 86 -15.11 -6.65 1.05
N ALA A 87 -14.07 -5.97 0.57
CA ALA A 87 -13.38 -4.92 1.33
C ALA A 87 -14.40 -3.86 1.80
N PRO A 88 -14.55 -3.64 3.12
CA PRO A 88 -15.46 -2.62 3.61
C PRO A 88 -14.98 -1.22 3.17
N PRO A 89 -15.89 -0.28 2.90
CA PRO A 89 -15.51 1.11 2.71
C PRO A 89 -14.91 1.67 3.99
N GLY A 90 -13.85 2.48 3.87
CA GLY A 90 -13.20 3.08 5.02
C GLY A 90 -11.76 3.49 4.76
N THR A 91 -11.15 4.04 5.80
CA THR A 91 -9.74 4.43 5.83
C THR A 91 -8.95 3.41 6.63
N TYR A 92 -7.90 2.90 6.01
CA TYR A 92 -7.03 1.87 6.55
C TYR A 92 -5.61 2.43 6.62
N PRO A 93 -5.17 2.92 7.79
CA PRO A 93 -3.80 3.32 7.97
C PRO A 93 -2.90 2.09 7.85
N TYR A 94 -1.76 2.24 7.20
CA TYR A 94 -0.74 1.21 7.15
C TYR A 94 0.61 1.78 7.51
N LEU A 95 1.44 0.95 8.13
CA LEU A 95 2.80 1.27 8.47
C LEU A 95 3.70 0.79 7.33
N ALA A 96 4.57 1.67 6.85
CA ALA A 96 5.77 1.29 6.12
C ALA A 96 6.96 1.59 7.03
N ALA A 97 7.86 0.62 7.21
CA ALA A 97 9.00 0.79 8.08
C ALA A 97 10.26 0.11 7.53
N THR A 98 11.40 0.73 7.79
CA THR A 98 12.71 0.18 7.44
C THR A 98 13.72 0.51 8.53
N PHE A 99 14.71 -0.36 8.75
CA PHE A 99 15.86 0.02 9.57
C PHE A 99 16.98 0.52 8.65
N ALA A 100 17.34 1.79 8.76
CA ALA A 100 18.33 2.45 7.92
C ALA A 100 19.21 3.38 8.74
N ASP A 101 20.52 3.36 8.47
CA ASP A 101 21.50 4.25 9.11
C ASP A 101 21.41 4.27 10.66
N GLY A 102 21.21 3.09 11.25
CA GLY A 102 21.11 2.90 12.70
C GLY A 102 19.79 3.37 13.31
N LYS A 103 18.77 3.68 12.51
CA LYS A 103 17.47 4.18 12.98
C LYS A 103 16.31 3.41 12.34
N LEU A 104 15.22 3.28 13.09
CA LEU A 104 13.96 2.83 12.54
C LEU A 104 13.27 4.03 11.88
N LEU A 105 13.12 3.97 10.56
CA LEU A 105 12.36 4.95 9.79
C LEU A 105 10.95 4.40 9.60
N VAL A 106 9.95 5.23 9.87
CA VAL A 106 8.54 4.86 9.83
C VAL A 106 7.77 5.91 9.07
N GLU A 107 6.77 5.46 8.33
CA GLU A 107 5.73 6.31 7.76
C GLU A 107 4.39 5.62 7.88
N ASP A 108 3.33 6.43 8.03
CA ASP A 108 1.97 5.98 8.25
C ASP A 108 1.02 6.46 7.13
N PRO A 109 1.22 5.98 5.89
CA PRO A 109 0.28 6.24 4.80
C PRO A 109 -1.10 5.62 5.02
N GLU A 110 -2.04 5.99 4.15
CA GLU A 110 -3.45 5.61 4.24
C GLU A 110 -3.92 4.96 2.93
N LEU A 111 -4.68 3.88 3.08
CA LEU A 111 -5.47 3.30 2.02
C LEU A 111 -6.94 3.63 2.24
N ILE A 112 -7.62 4.16 1.24
CA ILE A 112 -9.02 4.59 1.32
C ILE A 112 -9.84 3.72 0.38
N VAL A 113 -10.61 2.78 0.92
CA VAL A 113 -11.55 1.97 0.12
C VAL A 113 -12.82 2.79 -0.07
N ARG A 114 -13.09 3.19 -1.31
CA ARG A 114 -14.28 3.97 -1.62
C ARG A 114 -15.54 3.08 -1.61
N PRO A 115 -16.69 3.61 -1.17
CA PRO A 115 -17.97 2.94 -1.34
C PRO A 115 -18.24 2.62 -2.82
N PRO A 116 -18.98 1.54 -3.12
CA PRO A 116 -19.50 1.31 -4.47
C PRO A 116 -20.28 2.55 -4.93
N ALA A 117 -20.03 3.00 -6.17
CA ALA A 117 -20.80 4.09 -6.75
C ALA A 117 -22.29 3.67 -6.81
N GLY A 118 -23.15 4.34 -6.04
CA GLY A 118 -24.60 4.06 -5.99
C GLY A 118 -25.19 3.78 -4.60
N GLY A 119 -24.41 3.87 -3.52
CA GLY A 119 -24.93 3.77 -2.15
C GLY A 119 -25.50 5.09 -1.64
N GLY A 120 -26.66 5.50 -2.16
CA GLY A 120 -27.49 6.50 -1.52
C GLY A 120 -28.14 5.91 -0.26
N LYS A 121 -28.19 6.71 0.80
CA LYS A 121 -29.37 6.76 1.64
C LYS A 121 -30.05 8.09 1.36
#